data_AF-A0A7C3ZFT0-F1
#
_entry.id   AF-A0A7C3ZFT0-F1
#
_cell.length_a   1.000
_cell.length_b   1.000
_cell.length_c   1.000
_cell.angle_alpha   90.00
_cell.angle_beta   90.00
_cell.angle_gamma   90.00
#
_symmetry.space_group_name_H-M   'P 1'
#
loop_
_entity.id
_entity.type
_entity.pdbx_description
1 polymer ?
#
loop_
_entity_poly.entity_id
_entity_poly.type
_entity_poly.pdbx_seq_one_letter_code
_entity_poly.pdbx_strand_id
1 'polypeptide(L)'
;MAIGEGLFSAIPDPVFVVVHAVAALVALYYLFKSKGTDKMLTWAFGLLALSSVLYVLVHLNSVDGYTVHVLESVFVLLVAILVGQHALKCK
;
A
#
# COMPACT_ATOMS: atom_id res chain seq x y z
N MET A 1 -2.41 16.67 27.96
CA MET A 1 -3.57 15.83 27.63
C MET A 1 -3.32 15.28 26.23
N ALA A 2 -2.68 14.11 26.15
CA ALA A 2 -2.27 13.52 24.87
C ALA A 2 -3.48 12.84 24.24
N ILE A 3 -4.03 13.46 23.21
CA ILE A 3 -5.07 12.88 22.37
C ILE A 3 -4.33 11.99 21.38
N GLY A 4 -4.46 10.66 21.48
CA GLY A 4 -4.04 9.77 20.39
C GLY A 4 -3.09 8.61 20.69
N GLU A 5 -3.04 8.07 21.91
CA GLU A 5 -2.55 6.69 22.09
C GLU A 5 -3.62 5.68 21.60
N GLY A 6 -3.95 5.76 20.31
CA GLY A 6 -4.72 4.74 19.63
C GLY A 6 -3.81 3.54 19.36
N LEU A 7 -4.39 2.33 19.36
CA LEU A 7 -3.83 0.98 19.09
C LEU A 7 -2.59 0.84 18.16
N PHE A 8 -2.23 1.84 17.36
CA PHE A 8 -1.08 1.90 16.48
C PHE A 8 0.23 2.34 17.16
N SER A 9 0.20 2.88 18.38
CA SER A 9 1.43 3.17 19.16
C SER A 9 2.14 1.92 19.70
N ALA A 10 1.60 0.72 19.45
CA ALA A 10 2.09 -0.53 20.01
C ALA A 10 3.02 -1.34 19.08
N ILE A 11 3.11 -0.99 17.79
CA ILE A 11 3.95 -1.74 16.84
C ILE A 11 5.30 -1.02 16.71
N PRO A 12 6.42 -1.67 17.08
CA PRO A 12 7.74 -1.06 16.88
C PRO A 12 8.01 -0.78 15.40
N ASP A 13 8.60 0.37 15.08
CA ASP A 13 8.93 0.79 13.71
C ASP A 13 9.63 -0.31 12.88
N PRO A 14 10.62 -1.07 13.41
CA PRO A 14 11.24 -2.14 12.64
C PRO A 14 10.26 -3.23 12.18
N VAL A 15 9.28 -3.57 13.03
CA VAL A 15 8.24 -4.56 12.69
C VAL A 15 7.34 -3.99 11.60
N PHE A 16 6.94 -2.71 11.73
CA PHE A 16 6.13 -2.04 10.73
C PHE A 16 6.82 -1.99 9.37
N VAL A 17 8.11 -1.64 9.33
CA VAL A 17 8.93 -1.63 8.12
C VAL A 17 9.01 -3.01 7.48
N VAL A 18 9.25 -4.07 8.26
CA VAL A 18 9.34 -5.44 7.74
C VAL A 18 8.01 -5.87 7.12
N VAL A 19 6.88 -5.62 7.79
CA VAL A 19 5.56 -5.98 7.28
C VAL A 19 5.28 -5.28 5.94
N HIS A 20 5.56 -3.98 5.84
CA HIS A 20 5.34 -3.23 4.60
C HIS A 20 6.34 -3.61 3.50
N ALA A 21 7.59 -3.95 3.85
CA ALA A 21 8.54 -4.48 2.87
C ALA A 21 8.07 -5.81 2.28
N VAL A 22 7.55 -6.72 3.12
CA VAL A 22 6.97 -7.99 2.65
C VAL A 22 5.73 -7.75 1.79
N ALA A 23 4.82 -6.86 2.21
CA ALA A 23 3.65 -6.49 1.43
C ALA A 23 4.03 -5.91 0.05
N ALA A 24 5.04 -5.05 0.00
CA ALA A 24 5.57 -4.49 -1.25
C ALA A 24 6.12 -5.60 -2.17
N LEU A 25 6.87 -6.55 -1.64
CA LEU A 25 7.41 -7.69 -2.41
C LEU A 25 6.30 -8.59 -2.97
N VAL A 26 5.27 -8.88 -2.17
CA VAL A 26 4.12 -9.67 -2.62
C VAL A 26 3.35 -8.92 -3.72
N ALA A 27 3.10 -7.62 -3.54
CA ALA A 27 2.45 -6.79 -4.55
C ALA A 27 3.27 -6.74 -5.85
N LEU A 28 4.60 -6.60 -5.77
CA LEU A 28 5.48 -6.66 -6.93
C LEU A 28 5.41 -8.02 -7.64
N TYR A 29 5.46 -9.13 -6.89
CA TYR A 29 5.32 -10.47 -7.46
C TYR A 29 4.04 -10.61 -8.28
N TYR A 30 2.90 -10.18 -7.73
CA TYR A 30 1.63 -10.25 -8.44
C TYR A 30 1.52 -9.24 -9.59
N LEU A 31 2.11 -8.05 -9.47
CA LEU A 31 2.25 -7.11 -10.58
C LEU A 31 2.98 -7.75 -11.77
N PHE A 32 4.08 -8.48 -11.52
CA PHE A 32 4.79 -9.18 -12.60
C PHE A 32 3.98 -10.33 -13.18
N LYS A 33 3.17 -11.02 -12.36
CA LYS A 33 2.28 -12.09 -12.84
C LYS A 33 1.10 -11.59 -13.65
N SER A 34 0.57 -10.39 -13.36
CA SER A 34 -0.57 -9.82 -14.08
C SER A 34 -0.17 -9.07 -15.36
N LYS A 35 1.12 -8.80 -15.56
CA LYS A 35 1.62 -8.10 -16.75
C LYS A 35 1.22 -8.85 -18.02
N GLY A 36 0.46 -8.18 -18.88
CA GLY A 36 0.00 -8.73 -20.16
C GLY A 36 -1.27 -9.55 -20.10
N THR A 37 -1.76 -9.91 -18.90
CA THR A 37 -3.05 -10.62 -18.74
C THR A 37 -4.17 -9.66 -18.39
N ASP A 38 -3.99 -8.86 -17.34
CA ASP A 38 -4.98 -7.91 -16.86
C ASP A 38 -4.34 -6.57 -16.47
N LYS A 39 -4.68 -5.53 -17.24
CA LYS A 39 -4.19 -4.17 -17.02
C LYS A 39 -4.70 -3.57 -15.71
N MET A 40 -5.96 -3.83 -15.33
CA MET A 40 -6.56 -3.32 -14.10
C MET A 40 -5.87 -3.92 -12.88
N LEU A 41 -5.67 -5.23 -12.85
CA LEU A 41 -4.94 -5.90 -11.77
C LEU A 41 -3.47 -5.47 -11.72
N THR A 42 -2.82 -5.27 -12.87
CA THR A 42 -1.43 -4.77 -12.92
C THR A 42 -1.30 -3.40 -12.27
N TRP A 43 -2.22 -2.47 -12.56
CA TRP A 43 -2.25 -1.17 -11.91
C TRP A 43 -2.57 -1.27 -10.42
N ALA A 44 -3.53 -2.12 -10.04
CA ALA A 44 -3.89 -2.33 -8.63
C ALA A 44 -2.69 -2.82 -7.81
N PHE A 45 -1.98 -3.85 -8.28
CA PHE A 45 -0.77 -4.34 -7.60
C PHE A 45 0.37 -3.32 -7.61
N GLY A 46 0.50 -2.51 -8.66
CA GLY A 46 1.51 -1.44 -8.71
C GLY A 46 1.26 -0.35 -7.67
N LEU A 47 0.02 0.11 -7.56
CA LEU A 47 -0.39 1.09 -6.55
C LEU A 47 -0.24 0.54 -5.12
N LEU A 48 -0.55 -0.74 -4.91
CA LEU A 48 -0.36 -1.40 -3.62
C LEU A 48 1.13 -1.48 -3.22
N ALA A 49 2.00 -1.82 -4.18
CA ALA A 49 3.45 -1.83 -3.97
C ALA A 49 3.98 -0.42 -3.63
N LEU A 50 3.50 0.60 -4.35
CA LEU A 50 3.87 2.00 -4.10
C LEU A 50 3.41 2.48 -2.72
N SER A 51 2.18 2.17 -2.31
CA SER A 51 1.67 2.47 -0.96
C SER A 51 2.58 1.87 0.12
N SER A 52 2.95 0.60 -0.03
CA SER A 52 3.80 -0.09 0.92
C SER A 52 5.22 0.50 1.00
N VAL A 53 5.78 0.91 -0.14
CA VAL A 53 7.10 1.59 -0.17
C VAL A 53 7.05 2.95 0.49
N LEU A 54 5.98 3.74 0.27
CA LEU A 54 5.84 5.04 0.93
C LEU A 54 5.81 4.89 2.46
N TYR A 55 5.12 3.87 2.97
CA TYR A 55 5.11 3.58 4.42
C TYR A 55 6.50 3.28 4.97
N VAL A 56 7.31 2.51 4.25
CA VAL A 56 8.71 2.26 4.63
C VAL A 56 9.51 3.56 4.66
N LEU A 57 9.34 4.43 3.66
CA LEU A 57 10.08 5.70 3.57
C LEU A 57 9.78 6.65 4.74
N VAL A 58 8.55 6.68 5.26
CA VAL A 58 8.19 7.47 6.45
C VAL A 58 8.96 6.98 7.68
N HIS A 59 8.97 5.67 7.91
CA HIS A 59 9.62 5.08 9.08
C HIS A 59 11.15 5.10 8.99
N LEU A 60 11.69 5.33 7.80
CA LEU A 60 13.11 5.64 7.58
C LEU A 60 13.42 7.15 7.65
N ASN A 61 12.49 7.98 8.14
CA ASN A 61 12.60 9.44 8.23
C ASN A 61 12.97 10.13 6.90
N SER A 62 12.58 9.53 5.77
CA SER A 62 12.94 10.05 4.43
C SER A 62 11.89 10.98 3.83
N VAL A 63 10.66 10.97 4.33
CA VAL A 63 9.53 11.78 3.82
C VAL A 63 8.60 12.17 4.98
N ASP A 64 7.92 13.31 4.85
CA ASP A 64 6.87 13.76 5.79
C ASP A 64 5.73 12.73 5.91
N GLY A 65 5.39 12.38 7.16
CA GLY A 65 4.41 11.33 7.47
C GLY A 65 2.99 11.68 7.03
N TYR A 66 2.58 12.96 7.14
CA TYR A 66 1.23 13.38 6.75
C TYR A 66 1.03 13.30 5.24
N THR A 67 1.99 13.78 4.47
CA THR A 67 1.98 13.72 3.01
C THR A 67 1.90 12.27 2.52
N VAL A 68 2.68 11.38 3.13
CA VAL A 68 2.64 9.95 2.78
C VAL A 68 1.30 9.33 3.13
N HIS A 69 0.75 9.61 4.31
CA HIS A 69 -0.55 9.07 4.71
C HIS A 69 -1.68 9.45 3.74
N VAL A 70 -1.68 10.70 3.25
CA VAL A 70 -2.65 11.17 2.25
C VAL A 70 -2.47 10.45 0.92
N LEU A 71 -1.22 10.37 0.41
CA LEU A 71 -0.92 9.68 -0.85
C LEU A 71 -1.29 8.19 -0.79
N GLU A 72 -1.04 7.57 0.36
CA GLU A 72 -1.34 6.17 0.60
C GLU A 72 -2.84 5.90 0.59
N SER A 73 -3.61 6.75 1.27
CA SER A 73 -5.08 6.69 1.25
C SER A 73 -5.63 6.79 -0.18
N VAL A 74 -5.03 7.64 -1.02
CA VAL A 74 -5.38 7.76 -2.44
C VAL A 74 -5.05 6.47 -3.20
N PHE A 75 -3.87 5.89 -2.98
CA PHE A 75 -3.47 4.64 -3.65
C PHE A 75 -4.38 3.48 -3.28
N VAL A 76 -4.71 3.30 -1.99
CA VAL A 76 -5.61 2.24 -1.53
C VAL A 76 -7.02 2.43 -2.09
N LEU A 77 -7.53 3.66 -2.14
CA LEU A 77 -8.82 3.92 -2.77
C LEU A 77 -8.83 3.54 -4.26
N LEU A 78 -7.77 3.91 -4.99
CA LEU A 78 -7.63 3.54 -6.40
C LEU A 78 -7.52 2.02 -6.59
N VAL A 79 -6.79 1.31 -5.71
CA VAL A 79 -6.74 -0.15 -5.70
C VAL A 79 -8.13 -0.74 -5.52
N ALA A 80 -8.90 -0.25 -4.53
CA ALA A 80 -10.26 -0.73 -4.27
C ALA A 80 -11.18 -0.53 -5.48
N ILE A 81 -11.10 0.63 -6.15
CA ILE A 81 -11.85 0.92 -7.37
C ILE A 81 -11.46 -0.05 -8.50
N LEU A 82 -10.16 -0.24 -8.75
CA LEU A 82 -9.67 -1.12 -9.82
C LEU A 82 -10.06 -2.57 -9.60
N VAL A 83 -9.92 -3.08 -8.37
CA VAL A 83 -10.32 -4.44 -8.00
C VAL A 83 -11.84 -4.61 -8.11
N GLY A 84 -12.62 -3.62 -7.64
CA GLY A 84 -14.08 -3.63 -7.78
C GLY A 84 -14.53 -3.64 -9.25
N GLN A 85 -13.90 -2.81 -10.09
CA GLN A 85 -14.18 -2.80 -11.54
C GLN A 85 -13.83 -4.11 -12.22
N HIS A 86 -12.69 -4.72 -11.86
CA HIS A 86 -12.31 -6.04 -12.37
C HIS A 86 -13.35 -7.10 -11.96
N ALA A 87 -13.74 -7.13 -10.69
CA ALA A 87 -14.74 -8.09 -10.17
C ALA A 87 -16.11 -7.95 -10.84
N LEU A 88 -16.52 -6.74 -11.24
CA LEU A 88 -17.77 -6.51 -11.98
C LEU A 88 -17.70 -6.97 -13.44
N LYS A 89 -16.52 -6.95 -14.08
CA LYS A 89 -16.33 -7.39 -15.47
C LYS A 89 -16.26 -8.91 -15.63
N CYS A 90 -15.88 -9.62 -14.57
CA CYS A 90 -15.70 -11.08 -14.58
C CYS A 90 -16.94 -11.85 -14.07
N LYS A 91 -18.06 -11.16 -13.84
CA LYS A 91 -19.38 -11.76 -13.58
C LYS A 91 -20.14 -11.94 -14.88
#